data_AF-A0A2G6ESD6-F1
#
_entry.id   AF-A0A2G6ESD6-F1
#
_cell.length_a   1.000
_cell.length_b   1.000
_cell.length_c   1.000
_cell.angle_alpha   90.00
_cell.angle_beta   90.00
_cell.angle_gamma   90.00
#
_symmetry.space_group_name_H-M   'P 1'
#
loop_
_entity.id
_entity.type
_entity.pdbx_description
1 polymer ?
#
loop_
_entity_poly.entity_id
_entity_poly.type
_entity_poly.pdbx_seq_one_letter_code
_entity_poly.pdbx_strand_id
1 'polypeptide(L)'
;MTDNPLTKKTDISHLVNTISQLIEQSRQQVRRNVNATMVQLYWEIGRLIVEDEQRGKTRAEYGKAVLKNLSAQLTQQFGKGFTVRNLRNMRDFYSKFPKRHALRTELSWTHYRTLLRIDNEAARNWYMNEAV
;
A
#
# COMPACT_ATOMS: atom_id res chain seq x y z
N MET A 1 50.01 -29.08 10.18
CA MET A 1 48.55 -29.22 10.37
C MET A 1 48.18 -28.50 11.65
N THR A 2 47.87 -27.21 11.58
CA THR A 2 47.44 -26.41 12.72
C THR A 2 46.06 -25.84 12.39
N ASP A 3 45.03 -26.50 12.89
CA ASP A 3 43.68 -25.94 12.95
C ASP A 3 43.72 -24.74 13.91
N ASN A 4 43.80 -23.53 13.34
CA ASN A 4 43.79 -22.29 14.12
C ASN A 4 42.33 -21.94 14.49
N PRO A 5 41.95 -21.89 15.77
CA PRO A 5 40.58 -21.60 16.20
C PRO A 5 40.07 -20.21 15.76
N LEU A 6 40.99 -19.26 15.48
CA LEU A 6 40.66 -17.89 15.10
C LEU A 6 40.22 -17.74 13.63
N THR A 7 40.70 -18.61 12.73
CA THR A 7 40.29 -18.59 11.31
C THR A 7 38.88 -19.15 11.12
N LYS A 8 38.52 -20.21 11.85
CA LYS A 8 37.18 -20.85 11.77
C LYS A 8 36.06 -19.98 12.33
N LYS A 9 36.34 -19.19 13.38
CA LYS A 9 35.38 -18.26 14.00
C LYS A 9 35.07 -17.04 13.12
N THR A 10 36.06 -16.59 12.33
CA THR A 10 35.92 -15.51 11.36
C THR A 10 35.06 -15.94 10.17
N ASP A 11 35.23 -17.18 9.71
CA ASP A 11 34.45 -17.79 8.62
C ASP A 11 32.96 -17.93 8.95
N ILE A 12 32.64 -18.48 10.12
CA ILE A 12 31.24 -18.59 10.57
C ILE A 12 30.58 -17.22 10.74
N SER A 13 31.30 -16.23 11.29
CA SER A 13 30.75 -14.88 11.48
C SER A 13 30.47 -14.20 10.13
N HIS A 14 31.37 -14.35 9.16
CA HIS A 14 31.17 -13.86 7.80
C HIS A 14 30.00 -14.56 7.11
N LEU A 15 29.88 -15.88 7.26
CA LEU A 15 28.77 -16.67 6.72
C LEU A 15 27.43 -16.23 7.32
N VAL A 16 27.35 -16.04 8.64
CA VAL A 16 26.14 -15.55 9.33
C VAL A 16 25.76 -14.16 8.84
N ASN A 17 26.72 -13.25 8.68
CA ASN A 17 26.46 -11.91 8.15
C ASN A 17 25.94 -11.96 6.71
N THR A 18 26.55 -12.78 5.85
CA THR A 18 26.15 -12.96 4.46
C THR A 18 24.71 -13.50 4.36
N ILE A 19 24.40 -14.54 5.13
CA ILE A 19 23.05 -15.12 5.20
C ILE A 19 22.04 -14.09 5.74
N SER A 20 22.41 -13.34 6.78
CA SER A 20 21.54 -12.31 7.37
C SER A 20 21.22 -11.20 6.37
N GLN A 21 22.21 -10.75 5.59
CA GLN A 21 22.01 -9.77 4.52
C GLN A 21 21.08 -10.31 3.44
N LEU A 22 21.25 -11.57 3.01
CA LEU A 22 20.36 -12.20 2.02
C LEU A 22 18.91 -12.30 2.53
N ILE A 23 18.72 -12.66 3.80
CA ILE A 23 17.40 -12.72 4.43
C ILE A 23 16.77 -11.32 4.46
N GLU A 24 17.51 -10.30 4.86
CA GLU A 24 16.98 -8.94 4.97
C GLU A 24 16.63 -8.36 3.59
N GLN A 25 17.51 -8.55 2.59
CA GLN A 25 17.22 -8.18 1.20
C GLN A 25 15.95 -8.87 0.67
N SER A 26 15.82 -10.18 0.93
CA SER A 26 14.64 -10.95 0.52
C SER A 26 13.36 -10.44 1.19
N ARG A 27 13.41 -10.15 2.50
CA ARG A 27 12.27 -9.57 3.24
C ARG A 27 11.89 -8.20 2.71
N GLN A 28 12.87 -7.35 2.38
CA GLN A 28 12.63 -6.04 1.79
C GLN A 28 11.96 -6.17 0.41
N GLN A 29 12.43 -7.09 -0.43
CA GLN A 29 11.83 -7.33 -1.75
C GLN A 29 10.36 -7.80 -1.63
N VAL A 30 10.09 -8.77 -0.74
CA VAL A 30 8.72 -9.24 -0.49
C VAL A 30 7.84 -8.09 -0.02
N ARG A 31 8.31 -7.28 0.95
CA ARG A 31 7.55 -6.12 1.44
C ARG A 31 7.25 -5.11 0.33
N ARG A 32 8.21 -4.79 -0.53
CA ARG A 32 8.01 -3.89 -1.68
C ARG A 32 6.95 -4.43 -2.64
N ASN A 33 7.05 -5.70 -3.01
CA ASN A 33 6.08 -6.34 -3.90
C ASN A 33 4.67 -6.31 -3.30
N VAL A 34 4.53 -6.69 -2.02
CA VAL A 34 3.24 -6.64 -1.31
C VAL A 34 2.69 -5.23 -1.29
N ASN A 35 3.51 -4.22 -0.94
CA ASN A 35 3.08 -2.83 -0.91
C ASN A 35 2.56 -2.36 -2.28
N ALA A 36 3.30 -2.65 -3.35
CA ALA A 36 2.91 -2.29 -4.71
C ALA A 36 1.57 -2.96 -5.10
N THR A 37 1.43 -4.27 -4.87
CA THR A 37 0.18 -5.00 -5.15
C THR A 37 -0.99 -4.43 -4.35
N MET A 38 -0.79 -4.10 -3.08
CA MET A 38 -1.83 -3.53 -2.22
C MET A 38 -2.27 -2.13 -2.69
N VAL A 39 -1.34 -1.28 -3.12
CA VAL A 39 -1.67 0.03 -3.69
C VAL A 39 -2.53 -0.13 -4.95
N GLN A 40 -2.17 -1.07 -5.83
CA GLN A 40 -2.94 -1.34 -7.04
C GLN A 40 -4.35 -1.85 -6.72
N LEU A 41 -4.47 -2.79 -5.78
CA LEU A 41 -5.77 -3.29 -5.31
C LEU A 41 -6.66 -2.17 -4.77
N TYR A 42 -6.11 -1.34 -3.89
CA TYR A 42 -6.84 -0.24 -3.28
C TYR A 42 -7.25 0.85 -4.28
N TRP A 43 -6.44 1.08 -5.29
CA TRP A 43 -6.81 1.94 -6.42
C TRP A 43 -8.00 1.38 -7.20
N GLU A 44 -7.97 0.09 -7.55
CA GLU A 44 -9.06 -0.57 -8.29
C GLU A 44 -10.36 -0.61 -7.49
N ILE A 45 -10.29 -0.88 -6.18
CA ILE A 45 -11.47 -0.81 -5.30
C ILE A 45 -12.04 0.60 -5.31
N GLY A 46 -11.19 1.63 -5.25
CA GLY A 46 -11.60 3.02 -5.35
C GLY A 46 -12.35 3.32 -6.64
N ARG A 47 -11.82 2.83 -7.78
CA ARG A 47 -12.45 2.95 -9.10
C ARG A 47 -13.84 2.32 -9.12
N LEU A 48 -13.96 1.08 -8.65
CA LEU A 48 -15.22 0.35 -8.62
C LEU A 48 -16.29 1.07 -7.78
N ILE A 49 -15.90 1.63 -6.63
CA ILE A 49 -16.82 2.40 -5.78
C ILE A 49 -17.31 3.66 -6.51
N VAL A 50 -16.41 4.42 -7.15
CA VAL A 50 -16.79 5.67 -7.85
C VAL A 50 -17.67 5.37 -9.07
N GLU A 51 -17.37 4.31 -9.83
CA GLU A 51 -18.18 3.88 -10.97
C GLU A 51 -19.59 3.45 -10.54
N ASP A 52 -19.74 2.74 -9.42
CA ASP A 52 -21.04 2.37 -8.86
C ASP A 52 -21.84 3.61 -8.41
N GLU A 53 -21.20 4.52 -7.67
CA GLU A 53 -21.82 5.76 -7.20
C GLU A 53 -22.33 6.64 -8.35
N GLN A 54 -21.61 6.67 -9.48
CA GLN A 54 -22.03 7.42 -10.68
C GLN A 54 -23.25 6.81 -11.38
N ARG A 55 -23.39 5.47 -11.39
CA ARG A 55 -24.54 4.78 -11.98
C ARG A 55 -25.82 4.92 -11.13
N GLY A 56 -25.68 5.09 -9.82
CA GLY A 56 -26.78 5.09 -8.85
C GLY A 56 -27.59 6.40 -8.67
N LYS A 57 -27.38 7.44 -9.49
CA LYS A 57 -27.90 8.82 -9.29
C LYS A 57 -27.47 9.41 -7.94
N THR A 58 -26.31 10.07 -7.98
CA THR A 58 -25.59 10.77 -6.90
C THR A 58 -26.49 11.38 -5.81
N ARG A 59 -26.69 10.65 -4.71
CA ARG A 59 -27.10 11.21 -3.42
C ARG A 59 -26.01 10.90 -2.41
N ALA A 60 -25.58 11.89 -1.63
CA ALA A 60 -24.58 11.69 -0.58
C ALA A 60 -24.98 10.58 0.42
N GLU A 61 -26.28 10.35 0.59
CA GLU A 61 -26.84 9.25 1.38
C GLU A 61 -26.62 7.87 0.74
N TYR A 62 -26.74 7.76 -0.60
CA TYR A 62 -26.48 6.51 -1.33
C TYR A 62 -25.02 6.08 -1.16
N GLY A 63 -24.06 6.98 -1.39
CA GLY A 63 -22.63 6.67 -1.20
C GLY A 63 -22.28 6.28 0.25
N LYS A 64 -22.92 6.91 1.25
CA LYS A 64 -22.77 6.52 2.66
C LYS A 64 -23.30 5.10 2.92
N ALA A 65 -24.45 4.75 2.33
CA ALA A 65 -25.04 3.42 2.47
C ALA A 65 -24.19 2.34 1.78
N VAL A 66 -23.68 2.61 0.57
CA VAL A 66 -22.79 1.73 -0.19
C VAL A 66 -21.54 1.39 0.62
N LEU A 67 -20.83 2.40 1.13
CA LEU A 67 -19.61 2.16 1.91
C LEU A 67 -19.88 1.37 3.20
N LYS A 68 -21.02 1.60 3.86
CA LYS A 68 -21.41 0.85 5.06
C LYS A 68 -21.67 -0.63 4.73
N ASN A 69 -22.39 -0.90 3.64
CA ASN A 69 -22.71 -2.24 3.20
C ASN A 69 -21.44 -3.00 2.76
N LEU A 70 -20.63 -2.39 1.89
CA LEU A 70 -19.35 -2.94 1.46
C LEU A 70 -18.45 -3.25 2.65
N SER A 71 -18.38 -2.34 3.63
CA SER A 71 -17.55 -2.58 4.81
C SER A 71 -18.00 -3.78 5.61
N ALA A 72 -19.31 -3.95 5.83
CA ALA A 72 -19.84 -5.09 6.59
C ALA A 72 -19.45 -6.41 5.90
N GLN A 73 -19.71 -6.54 4.60
CA GLN A 73 -19.43 -7.77 3.86
C GLN A 73 -17.93 -8.04 3.70
N LEU A 74 -17.16 -7.04 3.27
CA LEU A 74 -15.73 -7.22 3.01
C LEU A 74 -14.92 -7.39 4.30
N THR A 75 -15.34 -6.75 5.40
CA THR A 75 -14.67 -6.97 6.71
C THR A 75 -14.96 -8.37 7.23
N GLN A 76 -16.17 -8.88 7.02
CA GLN A 76 -16.50 -10.26 7.38
C GLN A 76 -15.68 -11.27 6.56
N GLN A 77 -15.53 -11.02 5.25
CA GLN A 77 -14.85 -11.96 4.35
C GLN A 77 -13.31 -11.87 4.42
N PHE A 78 -12.76 -10.67 4.51
CA PHE A 78 -11.31 -10.42 4.35
C PHE A 78 -10.66 -9.73 5.57
N GLY A 79 -11.45 -9.41 6.60
CA GLY A 79 -10.96 -8.85 7.85
C GLY A 79 -10.83 -7.34 7.89
N LYS A 80 -10.15 -6.84 8.94
CA LYS A 80 -10.07 -5.42 9.35
C LYS A 80 -9.50 -4.44 8.32
N GLY A 81 -9.02 -4.91 7.17
CA GLY A 81 -8.57 -4.07 6.05
C GLY A 81 -9.71 -3.29 5.38
N PHE A 82 -10.97 -3.72 5.52
CA PHE A 82 -12.08 -3.18 4.72
C PHE A 82 -13.12 -2.41 5.56
N THR A 83 -12.64 -1.67 6.55
CA THR A 83 -13.50 -0.74 7.31
C THR A 83 -14.06 0.38 6.42
N VAL A 84 -15.20 0.96 6.80
CA VAL A 84 -15.82 2.11 6.09
C VAL A 84 -14.81 3.24 5.87
N ARG A 85 -13.96 3.51 6.87
CA ARG A 85 -12.90 4.52 6.77
C ARG A 85 -11.87 4.16 5.70
N ASN A 86 -11.45 2.90 5.62
CA ASN A 86 -10.45 2.51 4.62
C ASN A 86 -11.06 2.49 3.21
N LEU A 87 -12.30 2.03 3.04
CA LEU A 87 -13.00 2.09 1.75
C LEU A 87 -13.22 3.54 1.27
N ARG A 88 -13.51 4.47 2.20
CA ARG A 88 -13.54 5.91 1.89
C ARG A 88 -12.19 6.39 1.36
N ASN A 89 -11.08 6.02 2.02
CA ASN A 89 -9.76 6.40 1.53
C ASN A 89 -9.47 5.79 0.15
N MET A 90 -9.90 4.55 -0.14
CA MET A 90 -9.73 3.93 -1.45
C MET A 90 -10.51 4.70 -2.54
N ARG A 91 -11.76 5.06 -2.26
CA ARG A 91 -12.58 5.91 -3.14
C ARG A 91 -11.93 7.27 -3.39
N ASP A 92 -11.48 7.94 -2.32
CA ASP A 92 -10.81 9.24 -2.43
C ASP A 92 -9.45 9.12 -3.14
N PHE A 93 -8.78 7.96 -3.03
CA PHE A 93 -7.54 7.66 -3.72
C PHE A 93 -7.71 7.61 -5.22
N TYR A 94 -8.70 6.86 -5.71
CA TYR A 94 -9.02 6.89 -7.14
C TYR A 94 -9.41 8.30 -7.60
N SER A 95 -10.21 9.02 -6.81
CA SER A 95 -10.66 10.37 -7.15
C SER A 95 -9.51 11.38 -7.27
N LYS A 96 -8.50 11.31 -6.38
CA LYS A 96 -7.33 12.22 -6.38
C LYS A 96 -6.20 11.75 -7.32
N PHE A 97 -6.19 10.47 -7.71
CA PHE A 97 -5.17 9.88 -8.58
C PHE A 97 -5.83 9.01 -9.68
N PRO A 98 -6.62 9.58 -10.60
CA PRO A 98 -7.40 8.80 -11.58
C PRO A 98 -6.54 8.11 -12.65
N LYS A 99 -5.26 8.46 -12.77
CA LYS A 99 -4.34 7.86 -13.74
C LYS A 99 -3.49 6.79 -13.06
N ARG A 100 -3.84 5.52 -13.28
CA ARG A 100 -3.13 4.37 -12.68
C ARG A 100 -1.62 4.36 -12.93
N HIS A 101 -1.19 4.75 -14.14
CA HIS A 101 0.23 4.82 -14.50
C HIS A 101 1.01 5.94 -13.82
N ALA A 102 0.33 6.91 -13.20
CA ALA A 102 0.97 7.98 -12.44
C ALA A 102 1.29 7.55 -10.99
N LEU A 103 0.88 6.36 -10.56
CA LEU A 103 1.20 5.83 -9.25
C LEU A 103 2.69 5.43 -9.17
N ARG A 104 3.32 5.73 -8.04
CA ARG A 104 4.70 5.40 -7.71
C ARG A 104 4.74 4.04 -7.03
N THR A 105 5.55 3.12 -7.54
CA THR A 105 5.62 1.75 -7.02
C THR A 105 6.38 1.67 -5.69
N GLU A 106 7.16 2.70 -5.39
CA GLU A 106 7.97 2.89 -4.21
C GLU A 106 7.12 3.32 -3.00
N LEU A 107 5.98 3.98 -3.26
CA LEU A 107 5.10 4.50 -2.22
C LEU A 107 4.13 3.43 -1.73
N SER A 108 4.21 3.12 -0.44
CA SER A 108 3.23 2.24 0.23
C SER A 108 1.86 2.90 0.42
N TRP A 109 0.85 2.12 0.77
CA TRP A 109 -0.49 2.63 1.10
C TRP A 109 -0.49 3.72 2.19
N THR A 110 0.41 3.62 3.17
CA THR A 110 0.53 4.63 4.23
C THR A 110 0.97 5.99 3.67
N HIS A 111 1.91 6.00 2.71
CA HIS A 111 2.31 7.23 2.02
C HIS A 111 1.13 7.85 1.28
N TYR A 112 0.39 7.04 0.51
CA TYR A 112 -0.80 7.50 -0.19
C TYR A 112 -1.86 8.06 0.76
N ARG A 113 -2.14 7.39 1.88
CA ARG A 113 -3.07 7.90 2.90
C ARG A 113 -2.65 9.25 3.47
N THR A 114 -1.35 9.52 3.60
CA THR A 114 -0.86 10.84 4.00
C THR A 114 -1.09 11.86 2.88
N LEU A 115 -0.76 11.52 1.63
CA LEU A 115 -0.99 12.37 0.45
C LEU A 115 -2.48 12.71 0.24
N LEU A 116 -3.41 11.81 0.59
CA LEU A 116 -4.85 12.08 0.51
C LEU A 116 -5.31 13.22 1.41
N ARG A 117 -4.55 13.58 2.44
CA ARG A 117 -4.86 14.68 3.37
C ARG A 117 -4.43 16.05 2.82
N ILE A 118 -3.70 16.05 1.70
CA ILE A 118 -3.24 17.26 1.03
C ILE A 118 -4.26 17.60 -0.05
N ASP A 119 -4.95 18.72 0.13
CA ASP A 119 -6.00 19.15 -0.79
C ASP A 119 -5.42 19.81 -2.04
N ASN A 120 -4.41 20.67 -1.87
CA ASN A 120 -3.69 21.28 -2.98
C ASN A 120 -2.99 20.21 -3.83
N GLU A 121 -3.38 20.10 -5.10
CA GLU A 121 -2.85 19.10 -6.03
C GLU A 121 -1.37 19.30 -6.33
N ALA A 122 -0.91 20.54 -6.52
CA ALA A 122 0.49 20.84 -6.79
C ALA A 122 1.39 20.42 -5.63
N ALA A 123 0.99 20.76 -4.39
CA ALA A 123 1.70 20.33 -3.19
C ALA A 123 1.69 18.80 -3.06
N ARG A 124 0.55 18.14 -3.28
CA ARG A 124 0.43 16.67 -3.24
C ARG A 124 1.37 16.00 -4.25
N ASN A 125 1.44 16.51 -5.48
CA ASN A 125 2.32 15.98 -6.52
C ASN A 125 3.80 16.24 -6.20
N TRP A 126 4.12 17.41 -5.63
CA TRP A 126 5.47 17.72 -5.17
C TRP A 126 5.94 16.73 -4.10
N TYR A 127 5.17 16.54 -3.02
CA TYR A 127 5.50 15.58 -1.97
C TYR A 127 5.54 14.13 -2.47
N MET A 128 4.69 13.78 -3.43
CA MET A 128 4.70 12.44 -4.04
C MET A 128 6.01 12.18 -4.79
N ASN A 129 6.58 13.19 -5.46
CA ASN A 129 7.84 13.04 -6.18
C ASN A 129 9.05 13.06 -5.26
N GLU A 130 9.01 13.87 -4.18
CA GLU A 130 10.11 13.97 -3.21
C GLU A 130 10.25 12.72 -2.33
N ALA A 131 9.18 11.94 -2.17
CA ALA A 131 9.16 10.74 -1.31
C ALA A 131 9.64 9.45 -2.02
N VAL A 132 10.05 9.53 -3.28
CA VAL A 132 10.51 8.40 -4.11
C VAL A 132 12.03 8.36 -4.18
#